data_AF-A0A9D4T9V5-F1
#
_entry.id   AF-A0A9D4T9V5-F1
#
_cell.length_a   1.000
_cell.length_b   1.000
_cell.length_c   1.000
_cell.angle_alpha   90.00
_cell.angle_beta   90.00
_cell.angle_gamma   90.00
#
_symmetry.space_group_name_H-M   'P 1'
#
loop_
_entity.id
_entity.type
_entity.pdbx_description
1 polymer ?
#
loop_
_entity_poly.entity_id
_entity_poly.type
_entity_poly.pdbx_seq_one_letter_code
_entity_poly.pdbx_strand_id
1 'polypeptide(L)'
;MWPIEQPPGSFTPEELEQKRGIQVLNAAVDDEGELLDLARFRSSTKVDRVTALVLRFAKNLRAETKTHGPLTAEEIEQAHILWLKKAQNPAFSNELEHSKCICAAKVLSTQRYHAVDRQ
;
A
#
# COMPACT_ATOMS: atom_id res chain seq x y z
N MET A 1 9.02 -36.33 42.44
CA MET A 1 10.26 -36.54 41.67
C MET A 1 10.28 -35.46 40.59
N TRP A 2 11.20 -34.51 40.68
CA TRP A 2 11.32 -33.37 39.76
C TRP A 2 12.26 -33.75 38.59
N PRO A 3 12.07 -33.26 37.35
CA PRO A 3 12.88 -33.68 36.21
C PRO A 3 14.35 -33.29 36.38
N ILE A 4 15.24 -34.21 35.99
CA ILE A 4 16.70 -34.05 36.02
C ILE A 4 17.07 -32.96 35.01
N GLU A 5 17.69 -31.89 35.49
CA GLU A 5 18.22 -30.82 34.64
C GLU A 5 19.37 -31.38 33.77
N GLN A 6 19.24 -31.25 32.46
CA GLN A 6 20.32 -31.63 31.54
C GLN A 6 21.44 -30.57 31.56
N PRO A 7 22.71 -30.96 31.40
CA PRO A 7 23.84 -30.03 31.44
C PRO A 7 23.77 -28.99 30.31
N PRO A 8 24.19 -27.74 30.58
CA PRO A 8 24.13 -26.66 29.61
C PRO A 8 25.11 -26.94 28.46
N GLY A 9 24.59 -27.22 27.27
CA GLY A 9 25.40 -27.45 26.06
C GLY A 9 24.91 -28.57 25.14
N SER A 10 23.81 -29.26 25.44
CA SER A 10 23.33 -30.39 24.63
C SER A 10 22.54 -30.02 23.37
N PHE A 11 22.31 -28.74 23.07
CA PHE A 11 21.53 -28.37 21.90
C PHE A 11 22.41 -28.40 20.65
N THR A 12 22.13 -29.34 19.75
CA THR A 12 22.67 -29.34 18.39
C THR A 12 22.10 -28.14 17.61
N PRO A 13 22.81 -27.58 16.61
CA PRO A 13 22.31 -26.46 15.82
C PRO A 13 20.94 -26.71 15.16
N GLU A 14 20.62 -27.98 14.91
CA GLU A 14 19.37 -28.46 14.32
C GLU A 14 18.19 -28.39 15.32
N GLU A 15 18.43 -28.57 16.62
CA GLU A 15 17.41 -28.45 17.68
C GLU A 15 17.06 -26.98 18.00
N LEU A 16 17.97 -26.05 17.74
CA LEU A 16 17.75 -24.60 17.87
C LEU A 16 16.94 -24.03 16.70
N GLU A 17 16.88 -24.71 15.56
CA GLU A 17 16.14 -24.26 14.38
C GLU A 17 14.66 -24.69 14.47
N GLN A 18 13.98 -24.29 15.55
CA GLN A 18 12.53 -24.41 15.62
C GLN A 18 11.91 -23.34 14.70
N LYS A 19 11.88 -23.61 13.38
CA LYS A 19 11.05 -22.88 12.43
C LYS A 19 9.59 -23.14 12.78
N ARG A 20 9.03 -22.31 13.66
CA ARG A 20 7.59 -22.21 13.82
C ARG A 20 7.03 -21.85 12.45
N GLY A 21 6.41 -22.83 11.78
CA GLY A 21 5.64 -22.58 10.58
C GLY A 21 4.54 -21.59 10.95
N ILE A 22 4.69 -20.34 10.51
CA ILE A 22 3.66 -19.32 10.73
C ILE A 22 2.51 -19.71 9.81
N GLN A 23 1.50 -20.36 10.37
CA GLN A 23 0.28 -20.67 9.66
C GLN A 23 -0.52 -19.37 9.53
N VAL A 24 -0.43 -18.72 8.37
CA VAL A 24 -1.17 -17.48 8.09
C VAL A 24 -2.54 -17.88 7.54
N LEU A 25 -3.59 -17.59 8.30
CA LEU A 25 -4.96 -17.75 7.84
C LEU A 25 -5.29 -16.61 6.87
N ASN A 26 -5.34 -16.91 5.57
CA ASN A 26 -5.80 -15.95 4.57
C ASN A 26 -7.34 -15.92 4.60
N ALA A 27 -7.91 -15.12 5.49
CA ALA A 27 -9.33 -14.80 5.45
C ALA A 27 -9.56 -13.80 4.31
N ALA A 28 -10.26 -14.22 3.25
CA ALA A 28 -10.80 -13.30 2.27
C ALA A 28 -11.95 -12.55 2.93
N VAL A 29 -11.72 -11.27 3.25
CA VAL A 29 -12.77 -10.34 3.66
C VAL A 29 -13.27 -9.68 2.39
N ASP A 30 -14.57 -9.69 2.15
CA ASP A 30 -15.18 -8.94 1.05
C ASP A 30 -14.82 -7.45 1.21
N ASP A 31 -14.25 -6.87 0.16
CA ASP A 31 -13.60 -5.55 0.12
C ASP A 31 -14.62 -4.39 0.11
N GLU A 32 -15.73 -4.54 0.84
CA GLU A 32 -16.79 -3.52 0.96
C GLU A 32 -16.56 -2.55 2.13
N GLY A 33 -15.48 -2.74 2.88
CA GLY A 33 -15.12 -1.89 4.01
C GLY A 33 -14.45 -0.58 3.59
N GLU A 34 -14.92 0.54 4.12
CA GLU A 34 -14.20 1.80 3.95
C GLU A 34 -12.84 1.77 4.68
N LEU A 35 -11.75 2.14 4.00
CA LEU A 35 -10.39 2.19 4.58
C LEU A 35 -10.34 2.91 5.94
N LEU A 36 -11.07 4.01 6.08
CA LEU A 36 -11.25 4.76 7.32
C LEU A 36 -12.67 5.30 7.35
N ASP A 37 -13.31 5.26 8.52
CA ASP A 37 -14.54 6.00 8.78
C ASP A 37 -14.20 7.48 8.99
N LEU A 38 -14.38 8.29 7.93
CA LEU A 38 -14.06 9.71 7.92
C LEU A 38 -14.88 10.52 8.93
N ALA A 39 -16.10 10.09 9.28
CA ALA A 39 -16.98 10.83 10.20
C ALA A 39 -16.42 10.89 11.62
N ARG A 40 -15.55 9.94 11.99
CA ARG A 40 -14.88 9.91 13.29
C ARG A 40 -13.74 10.92 13.41
N PHE A 41 -13.26 11.44 12.30
CA PHE A 41 -12.16 12.39 12.29
C PHE A 41 -12.68 13.83 12.26
N ARG A 42 -12.23 14.63 13.22
CA ARG A 42 -12.53 16.06 13.29
C ARG A 42 -11.55 16.94 12.49
N SER A 43 -10.56 16.34 11.83
CA SER A 43 -9.48 17.06 11.14
C SER A 43 -9.02 16.28 9.92
N SER A 44 -9.06 16.92 8.75
CA SER A 44 -8.55 16.36 7.48
C SER A 44 -7.06 16.04 7.57
N THR A 45 -6.25 16.90 8.18
CA THR A 45 -4.82 16.64 8.37
C THR A 45 -4.54 15.37 9.17
N LYS A 46 -5.41 15.01 10.13
CA LYS A 46 -5.28 13.74 10.85
C LYS A 46 -5.61 12.56 9.95
N VAL A 47 -6.65 12.67 9.13
CA VAL A 47 -7.01 11.66 8.13
C VAL A 47 -5.84 11.44 7.17
N ASP A 48 -5.28 12.50 6.61
CA ASP A 48 -4.18 12.43 5.64
C ASP A 48 -2.94 11.77 6.27
N ARG A 49 -2.58 12.13 7.50
CA ARG A 49 -1.44 11.51 8.22
C ARG A 49 -1.65 10.02 8.50
N VAL A 50 -2.84 9.64 9.00
CA VAL A 50 -3.13 8.23 9.29
C VAL A 50 -3.13 7.42 8.00
N THR A 51 -3.73 7.96 6.94
CA THR A 51 -3.76 7.33 5.62
C THR A 51 -2.34 7.17 5.06
N ALA A 52 -1.51 8.21 5.15
CA ALA A 52 -0.11 8.16 4.71
C ALA A 52 0.69 7.08 5.46
N LEU A 53 0.46 6.90 6.77
CA LEU A 53 1.07 5.82 7.55
C LEU A 53 0.62 4.43 7.07
N VAL A 54 -0.68 4.26 6.80
CA VAL A 54 -1.22 2.99 6.29
C VAL A 54 -0.65 2.69 4.90
N LEU A 55 -0.56 3.68 4.02
CA LEU A 55 0.04 3.54 2.69
C LEU A 55 1.53 3.19 2.78
N ARG A 56 2.29 3.87 3.64
CA ARG A 56 3.70 3.53 3.90
C ARG A 56 3.84 2.12 4.44
N PHE A 57 2.98 1.72 5.36
CA PHE A 57 2.98 0.37 5.91
C PHE A 57 2.75 -0.66 4.80
N ALA A 58 1.72 -0.49 3.98
CA ALA A 58 1.44 -1.37 2.84
C ALA A 58 2.60 -1.41 1.84
N LYS A 59 3.24 -0.28 1.56
CA LYS A 59 4.44 -0.19 0.73
C LYS A 59 5.61 -0.96 1.34
N ASN A 60 5.86 -0.79 2.63
CA ASN A 60 6.93 -1.46 3.37
C ASN A 60 6.73 -2.98 3.44
N LEU A 61 5.49 -3.48 3.40
CA LEU A 61 5.23 -4.92 3.32
C LEU A 61 5.71 -5.54 2.00
N ARG A 62 5.76 -4.74 0.93
CA ARG A 62 6.13 -5.19 -0.42
C ARG A 62 7.57 -4.85 -0.79
N ALA A 63 8.25 -4.03 0.01
CA ALA A 63 9.60 -3.54 -0.27
C ALA A 63 10.66 -4.31 0.53
N GLU A 64 11.79 -4.60 -0.11
CA GLU A 64 12.97 -5.18 0.56
C GLU A 64 13.62 -4.18 1.52
N THR A 65 13.66 -2.90 1.11
CA THR A 65 14.14 -1.78 1.93
C THR A 65 12.96 -0.99 2.49
N LYS A 66 12.90 -0.90 3.82
CA LYS A 66 11.77 -0.28 4.53
C LYS A 66 12.03 1.20 4.77
N THR A 67 11.01 2.02 4.56
CA THR A 67 11.05 3.45 4.88
C THR A 67 10.67 3.65 6.35
N HIS A 68 11.50 4.39 7.08
CA HIS A 68 11.33 4.70 8.49
C HIS A 68 11.43 6.21 8.75
N GLY A 69 11.00 6.65 9.93
CA GLY A 69 11.10 8.06 10.35
C GLY A 69 9.83 8.87 10.13
N PRO A 70 9.92 10.22 10.18
CA PRO A 70 8.77 11.11 9.99
C PRO A 70 8.10 10.95 8.62
N LEU A 71 6.81 11.26 8.53
CA LEU A 71 6.10 11.35 7.24
C LEU A 71 6.69 12.47 6.38
N THR A 72 6.91 12.19 5.11
CA THR A 72 7.31 13.21 4.15
C THR A 72 6.09 14.01 3.68
N ALA A 73 6.31 15.22 3.18
CA ALA A 73 5.23 16.03 2.61
C ALA A 73 4.55 15.32 1.43
N GLU A 74 5.33 14.60 0.62
CA GLU A 74 4.83 13.83 -0.53
C GLU A 74 3.87 12.71 -0.10
N GLU A 75 4.17 11.98 0.97
CA GLU A 75 3.27 10.92 1.46
C GLU A 75 1.95 11.49 1.98
N ILE A 76 1.99 12.66 2.62
CA ILE A 76 0.80 13.35 3.09
C ILE A 76 -0.03 13.85 1.91
N GLU A 77 0.61 14.41 0.88
CA GLU A 77 -0.06 14.87 -0.34
C GLU A 77 -0.70 13.70 -1.11
N GLN A 78 0.00 12.58 -1.24
CA GLN A 78 -0.55 11.36 -1.87
C GLN A 78 -1.78 10.85 -1.13
N ALA A 79 -1.76 10.86 0.19
CA ALA A 79 -2.90 10.50 1.02
C ALA A 79 -4.08 11.47 0.80
N HIS A 80 -3.81 12.77 0.73
CA HIS A 80 -4.84 13.78 0.46
C HIS A 80 -5.50 13.57 -0.92
N ILE A 81 -4.69 13.37 -1.96
CA ILE A 81 -5.16 13.12 -3.33
C ILE A 81 -6.02 11.85 -3.39
N LEU A 82 -5.67 10.80 -2.61
CA LEU A 82 -6.48 9.58 -2.53
C LEU A 82 -7.89 9.90 -2.07
N TRP A 83 -8.04 10.68 -0.99
CA TRP A 83 -9.35 11.08 -0.47
C TRP A 83 -10.10 12.00 -1.42
N LEU A 84 -9.41 12.93 -2.08
CA LEU A 84 -10.01 13.79 -3.10
C LEU A 84 -10.60 12.96 -4.25
N LYS A 85 -9.82 12.00 -4.77
CA LYS A 85 -10.28 11.07 -5.83
C LYS A 85 -11.47 10.24 -5.35
N LYS A 86 -11.44 9.75 -4.12
CA LYS A 86 -12.52 8.95 -3.54
C LYS A 86 -13.82 9.75 -3.41
N ALA A 87 -13.73 11.01 -2.97
CA ALA A 87 -14.87 11.92 -2.90
C ALA A 87 -15.43 12.28 -4.29
N GLN A 88 -14.56 12.38 -5.30
CA GLN A 88 -14.94 12.69 -6.69
C GLN A 88 -15.51 11.50 -7.46
N ASN A 89 -15.11 10.26 -7.13
CA ASN A 89 -15.50 9.04 -7.85
C ASN A 89 -17.02 8.87 -8.07
N PRO A 90 -17.91 9.08 -7.08
CA PRO A 90 -19.35 8.93 -7.30
C PRO A 90 -19.96 9.99 -8.23
N ALA A 91 -19.32 11.15 -8.40
CA ALA A 91 -19.83 12.25 -9.24
C ALA A 91 -19.26 12.24 -10.67
N PHE A 92 -18.08 11.64 -10.88
CA PHE A 92 -17.33 11.75 -12.14
C PHE A 92 -16.85 10.41 -12.70
N SER A 93 -17.44 9.28 -12.30
CA SER A 93 -17.04 7.95 -12.79
C SER A 93 -16.94 7.87 -14.32
N ASN A 94 -17.88 8.51 -15.04
CA ASN A 94 -17.86 8.57 -16.50
C ASN A 94 -16.83 9.58 -17.07
N GLU A 95 -16.61 10.73 -16.44
CA GLU A 95 -15.69 11.77 -16.93
C GLU A 95 -14.21 11.42 -16.65
N LEU A 96 -13.93 10.73 -15.54
CA LEU A 96 -12.59 10.24 -15.20
C LEU A 96 -12.13 9.15 -16.17
N GLU A 97 -13.03 8.28 -16.65
CA GLU A 97 -12.71 7.31 -17.69
C GLU A 97 -12.46 7.98 -19.06
N HIS A 98 -13.26 8.98 -19.43
CA HIS A 98 -13.07 9.72 -20.68
C HIS A 98 -11.76 10.54 -20.70
N SER A 99 -11.37 11.17 -19.59
CA SER A 99 -10.12 11.95 -19.53
C SER A 99 -8.84 11.09 -19.63
N LYS A 100 -8.84 9.87 -19.08
CA LYS A 100 -7.75 8.89 -19.27
C LYS A 100 -7.59 8.50 -20.74
N CYS A 101 -8.71 8.23 -21.43
CA CYS A 101 -8.71 7.88 -22.86
C CYS A 101 -8.19 9.03 -23.75
N ILE A 102 -8.50 10.29 -23.43
CA ILE A 102 -8.04 11.45 -24.21
C ILE A 102 -6.52 11.63 -24.13
N CYS A 103 -5.91 11.41 -22.95
CA CYS A 103 -4.45 11.49 -22.79
C CYS A 103 -3.73 10.36 -23.53
N ALA A 104 -4.25 9.12 -23.47
CA ALA A 104 -3.70 7.98 -24.21
C ALA A 104 -3.78 8.18 -25.73
N ALA A 105 -4.91 8.72 -26.22
CA ALA A 105 -5.11 9.03 -27.64
C ALA A 105 -4.17 10.14 -28.15
N LYS A 106 -3.88 11.16 -27.33
CA LYS A 106 -2.91 12.22 -27.67
C LYS A 106 -1.47 11.70 -27.74
N VAL A 107 -1.07 10.79 -26.85
CA VAL A 107 0.29 10.19 -26.89
C VAL A 107 0.50 9.37 -28.17
N LEU A 108 -0.51 8.60 -28.58
CA LEU A 108 -0.46 7.78 -29.80
C LEU A 108 -0.46 8.62 -31.08
N SER A 109 -1.14 9.77 -31.10
CA SER A 109 -1.10 10.65 -32.27
C SER A 109 0.25 11.34 -32.43
N THR A 110 0.86 11.83 -31.34
CA THR A 110 2.19 12.47 -31.38
C THR A 110 3.30 11.49 -31.80
N GLN A 111 3.24 10.23 -31.35
CA GLN A 111 4.18 9.19 -31.81
C GLN A 111 4.03 8.85 -33.30
N ARG A 112 2.81 8.95 -33.84
CA ARG A 112 2.54 8.66 -35.26
C ARG A 112 3.10 9.73 -36.20
N TYR A 113 3.08 11.00 -35.80
CA TYR A 113 3.65 12.09 -36.62
C TYR A 113 5.19 12.01 -36.71
N HIS A 114 5.88 11.71 -35.60
CA HIS A 114 7.35 11.59 -35.62
C HIS A 114 7.89 10.32 -36.30
N ALA A 115 7.05 9.33 -36.58
CA ALA A 115 7.43 8.11 -37.30
C ALA A 115 7.31 8.24 -38.83
N VAL A 116 6.55 9.22 -39.33
CA VAL A 116 6.33 9.43 -40.78
C VAL A 116 7.38 10.37 -41.39
N ASP A 117 8.01 11.27 -40.61
CA ASP A 117 9.05 12.20 -41.08
C ASP A 117 10.47 11.58 -41.17
N ARG A 118 10.59 10.24 -41.19
CA ARG A 118 11.89 9.54 -41.30
C ARG A 118 11.94 8.50 -42.43
N GLN A 119 11.22 8.73 -43.51
CA GLN A 119 11.31 7.96 -44.77
C GLN A 119 11.58 8.88 -45.95
#